data_AF-A0A511VBS8-F1
#
_entry.id   AF-A0A511VBS8-F1
#
_cell.length_a   1.000
_cell.length_b   1.000
_cell.length_c   1.000
_cell.angle_alpha   90.00
_cell.angle_beta   90.00
_cell.angle_gamma   90.00
#
_symmetry.space_group_name_H-M   'P 1'
#
loop_
_entity.id
_entity.type
_entity.pdbx_description
1 polymer ?
#
loop_
_entity_poly.entity_id
_entity_poly.type
_entity_poly.pdbx_seq_one_letter_code
_entity_poly.pdbx_strand_id
1 'polypeptide(L)' 'MKYRVLIPDKPTVRHMVCCLESLVSQLNRIDKLDKTVTCVRMNTQIQAIEIEVAEEESRHV' A
#
# COMPACT_ATOMS: atom_id res chain seq x y z
N MET A 1 -0.51 -5.67 -9.44
CA MET A 1 0.47 -5.72 -8.33
C MET A 1 -0.16 -5.22 -7.03
N LYS A 2 0.31 -5.70 -5.87
CA LYS A 2 -0.25 -5.35 -4.56
C LYS A 2 0.84 -4.96 -3.56
N TYR A 3 0.69 -3.79 -2.94
CA TYR A 3 1.54 -3.30 -1.86
C TYR A 3 0.80 -3.39 -0.53
N ARG A 4 1.53 -3.54 0.58
CA ARG A 4 0.93 -3.60 1.92
C ARG A 4 1.78 -2.92 2.98
N VAL A 5 1.11 -2.32 3.95
CA VAL A 5 1.68 -1.82 5.21
C VAL A 5 1.04 -2.60 6.35
N LEU A 6 1.85 -3.32 7.11
CA LEU A 6 1.37 -4.09 8.26
C LEU A 6 1.10 -3.15 9.44
N ILE A 7 -0.01 -3.37 10.13
CA ILE A 7 -0.40 -2.68 11.36
C ILE A 7 -0.15 -3.66 12.52
N PRO A 8 0.54 -3.24 13.60
CA PRO A 8 0.75 -4.11 14.75
C PRO A 8 -0.54 -4.42 15.51
N ASP A 9 -0.65 -5.62 16.10
CA ASP A 9 -1.83 -6.07 16.87
C ASP A 9 -2.23 -5.13 18.02
N LYS A 10 -1.24 -4.50 18.66
CA LYS A 10 -1.41 -3.50 19.73
C LYS A 10 -0.78 -2.17 19.31
N PRO A 11 -1.44 -1.40 18.43
CA PRO A 11 -0.85 -0.19 17.89
C PRO A 11 -0.78 0.89 18.97
N THR A 12 0.39 1.50 19.11
CA THR A 12 0.53 2.78 19.82
C THR A 12 0.38 3.91 18.81
N VAL A 13 0.21 5.15 19.27
CA VAL A 13 0.22 6.32 18.38
C VAL A 13 1.49 6.37 17.54
N ARG A 14 2.66 6.06 18.14
CA ARG A 14 3.93 6.00 17.42
C ARG A 14 3.91 4.94 16.31
N HIS A 15 3.38 3.76 16.59
CA HIS A 15 3.24 2.71 15.56
C HIS A 15 2.37 3.19 14.39
N MET A 16 1.26 3.86 14.69
CA MET A 16 0.36 4.40 13.65
C MET A 16 1.05 5.47 12.80
N VAL A 17 1.82 6.37 13.41
CA VAL A 17 2.63 7.35 12.67
C VAL A 17 3.60 6.65 11.72
N CYS A 18 4.33 5.63 12.19
CA CYS A 18 5.24 4.87 11.33
C CYS A 18 4.52 4.13 10.19
N CYS A 19 3.31 3.60 10.44
CA CYS A 19 2.50 2.99 9.38
C CYS A 19 2.07 4.02 8.32
N LEU A 20 1.69 5.23 8.73
CA LEU A 20 1.32 6.31 7.80
C LEU A 20 2.53 6.80 7.00
N GLU A 21 3.69 6.98 7.63
CA GLU A 21 4.95 7.32 6.93
C GLU A 21 5.33 6.23 5.91
N SER A 22 5.20 4.96 6.29
CA SER A 22 5.42 3.82 5.39
C SER A 22 4.45 3.86 4.21
N LEU A 23 3.17 4.18 4.45
CA LEU A 23 2.15 4.28 3.41
C LEU A 23 2.47 5.42 2.42
N VAL A 24 2.84 6.60 2.93
CA VAL A 24 3.28 7.73 2.10
C VAL A 24 4.49 7.34 1.25
N SER A 25 5.47 6.65 1.82
CA SER A 25 6.63 6.17 1.08
C SER A 25 6.26 5.18 -0.02
N GLN A 26 5.27 4.31 0.19
CA GLN A 26 4.79 3.38 -0.84
C GLN A 26 4.06 4.13 -1.95
N LEU A 27 3.19 5.08 -1.62
CA LEU A 27 2.47 5.90 -2.61
C LEU A 27 3.43 6.72 -3.47
N ASN A 28 4.44 7.37 -2.88
CA ASN A 28 5.47 8.10 -3.64
C ASN A 28 6.27 7.19 -4.57
N ARG A 29 6.46 5.92 -4.20
CA ARG A 29 7.13 4.93 -5.07
C ARG A 29 6.21 4.49 -6.21
N ILE A 30 4.91 4.33 -5.95
CA ILE A 30 3.91 4.00 -6.97
C ILE A 30 3.76 5.15 -7.99
N ASP A 31 3.73 6.39 -7.51
CA ASP A 31 3.68 7.61 -8.33
C ASP A 31 4.87 7.69 -9.31
N LYS A 32 6.09 7.41 -8.81
CA LYS A 32 7.30 7.32 -9.66
C LYS A 32 7.28 6.19 -10.70
N LEU A 33 6.40 5.21 -10.55
CA LEU A 33 6.23 4.10 -11.49
C LEU A 33 5.10 4.37 -12.49
N ASP A 34 4.46 5.55 -12.45
CA ASP A 34 3.31 5.95 -13.29
C ASP A 34 2.15 4.92 -13.24
N LYS A 35 1.99 4.26 -12.09
CA LYS A 35 0.96 3.23 -11.91
C LYS A 35 -0.32 3.83 -11.32
N THR A 36 -1.45 3.43 -11.90
CA THR A 36 -2.77 3.81 -11.37
C THR A 36 -3.13 2.96 -10.16
N VAL A 37 -3.43 3.62 -9.03
CA VAL A 37 -4.02 2.98 -7.85
C VAL A 37 -5.47 2.61 -8.14
N THR A 38 -5.83 1.34 -7.97
CA THR A 38 -7.18 0.83 -8.25
C THR A 38 -8.00 0.60 -6.98
N CYS A 39 -7.35 0.32 -5.85
CA CYS A 39 -8.03 0.13 -4.56
C CYS A 39 -7.08 0.43 -3.39
N VAL A 40 -7.62 1.05 -2.33
CA VAL A 40 -6.98 1.14 -1.01
C VAL A 40 -7.96 0.59 0.02
N ARG A 41 -7.54 -0.44 0.77
CA ARG A 41 -8.42 -1.10 1.75
C ARG A 41 -7.68 -1.57 2.98
N MET A 42 -8.41 -1.76 4.07
CA MET A 42 -7.90 -2.43 5.26
C MET A 42 -8.24 -3.93 5.21
N ASN A 43 -7.23 -4.76 5.34
CA ASN A 43 -7.37 -6.20 5.50
C ASN A 43 -7.32 -6.54 6.99
N THR A 44 -8.47 -6.88 7.56
CA THR A 44 -8.63 -7.16 8.98
C THR A 44 -8.15 -8.56 9.38
N GLN A 45 -7.98 -9.49 8.42
CA GLN A 45 -7.48 -10.84 8.71
C GLN A 45 -6.00 -10.85 9.06
N ILE A 46 -5.22 -9.96 8.44
CA ILE A 46 -3.76 -9.83 8.66
C ILE A 46 -3.37 -8.44 9.19
N GLN A 47 -4.37 -7.65 9.60
CA GLN A 47 -4.22 -6.29 10.11
C GLN A 47 -3.28 -5.43 9.25
N ALA A 48 -3.65 -5.18 7.99
CA ALA A 48 -2.81 -4.45 7.03
C ALA A 48 -3.60 -3.43 6.22
N ILE A 49 -2.94 -2.36 5.80
CA ILE A 49 -3.43 -1.48 4.73
C ILE A 49 -2.87 -2.03 3.42
N GLU A 50 -3.74 -2.31 2.47
CA GLU A 50 -3.41 -2.85 1.16
C GLU A 50 -3.69 -1.81 0.08
N ILE A 51 -2.74 -1.64 -0.83
CA ILE A 51 -2.86 -0.81 -2.03
C ILE A 51 -2.75 -1.73 -3.24
N GLU A 52 -3.80 -1.74 -4.06
CA GLU A 52 -3.81 -2.41 -5.36
C GLU A 52 -3.51 -1.40 -6.45
N VAL A 53 -2.63 -1.79 -7.37
CA VAL A 53 -2.31 -1.01 -8.56
C VAL A 53 -2.61 -1.83 -9.80
N ALA A 54 -3.07 -1.13 -10.83
CA ALA A 54 -3.25 -1.72 -12.15
C ALA A 54 -1.94 -2.36 -12.60
N GLU A 55 -2.04 -3.56 -13.18
CA GLU A 55 -0.92 -4.12 -13.93
C GLU A 55 -0.95 -3.44 -15.30
N GLU A 56 0.18 -2.90 -15.74
CA GLU A 56 0.33 -2.57 -17.14
C GLU A 56 0.07 -3.87 -17.90
N GLU A 57 -0.96 -3.87 -18.75
CA GLU A 57 -1.07 -4.89 -19.78
C GLU A 57 0.22 -4.78 -20.59
N SER A 58 1.15 -5.71 -20.37
CA SER A 58 2.27 -5.93 -21.27
C SER A 58 1.66 -6.14 -22.64
N ARG A 59 1.59 -5.07 -23.44
CA ARG A 59 1.33 -5.18 -24.88
C ARG A 59 2.47 -6.01 -25.43
N HIS A 60 2.27 -7.31 -25.54
CA HIS A 60 3.07 -8.16 -26.40
C HIS A 60 2.84 -7.61 -27.82
N VAL A 61 3.85 -6.92 -28.33
CA VAL A 61 4.00 -6.60 -29.74
C VAL A 61 4.97 -7.61 -30.32
#